data_AF-A0A935A485-F1
#
_entry.id   AF-A0A935A485-F1
#
_cell.length_a   1.000
_cell.length_b   1.000
_cell.length_c   1.000
_cell.angle_alpha   90.00
_cell.angle_beta   90.00
_cell.angle_gamma   90.00
#
_symmetry.space_group_name_H-M   'P 1'
#
loop_
_entity.id
_entity.type
_entity.pdbx_description
1 polymer ?
#
loop_
_entity_poly.entity_id
_entity_poly.type
_entity_poly.pdbx_seq_one_letter_code
_entity_poly.pdbx_strand_id
1 'polypeptide(L)'
;MVVVTFIFAFALAFAAAFFALQNPALVMGNFFGLAIQASLAVFVLAGLAVGFLIGVLVMLPGRIKSGIANSRHRKKIAELEGKAVPRKAAASE
;
A
#
# COMPACT_ATOMS: atom_id res chain seq x y z
N MET A 1 5.40 -9.34 9.88
CA MET A 1 4.20 -8.48 9.71
C MET A 1 3.37 -8.85 8.48
N VAL A 2 3.99 -9.09 7.31
CA VAL A 2 3.28 -9.44 6.05
C VAL A 2 2.33 -10.63 6.20
N VAL A 3 2.76 -11.72 6.85
CA VAL A 3 1.92 -12.92 7.08
C VAL A 3 0.62 -12.58 7.82
N VAL A 4 0.68 -11.74 8.86
CA VAL A 4 -0.51 -11.32 9.62
C VAL A 4 -1.46 -10.54 8.71
N THR A 5 -0.95 -9.63 7.87
CA THR A 5 -1.76 -8.90 6.90
C THR A 5 -2.44 -9.82 5.89
N PHE A 6 -1.75 -10.88 5.43
CA PHE A 6 -2.34 -11.89 4.55
C PHE A 6 -3.47 -12.68 5.22
N ILE A 7 -3.34 -13.03 6.50
CA ILE A 7 -4.40 -13.72 7.26
C ILE A 7 -5.66 -12.84 7.30
N PHE A 8 -5.51 -11.55 7.64
CA PHE A 8 -6.64 -10.61 7.64
C PHE A 8 -7.23 -10.39 6.25
N ALA A 9 -6.38 -10.23 5.22
CA ALA A 9 -6.85 -10.05 3.85
C ALA A 9 -7.63 -11.27 3.35
N PHE A 10 -7.15 -12.48 3.67
CA PHE A 10 -7.82 -13.72 3.32
C PHE A 10 -9.17 -13.86 4.05
N ALA A 11 -9.19 -13.60 5.37
CA ALA A 11 -10.43 -13.62 6.15
C ALA A 11 -11.46 -12.62 5.60
N LEU A 12 -11.02 -11.41 5.22
CA LEU A 12 -11.88 -10.38 4.64
C LEU A 12 -12.42 -10.80 3.26
N ALA A 13 -11.57 -11.39 2.40
CA ALA A 13 -11.98 -11.90 1.10
C ALA A 13 -13.01 -13.03 1.25
N PHE A 14 -12.77 -13.97 2.16
CA PHE A 14 -13.72 -15.04 2.45
C PHE A 14 -15.05 -14.49 3.00
N ALA A 15 -15.00 -13.52 3.92
CA ALA A 15 -16.20 -12.87 4.45
C ALA A 15 -17.00 -12.15 3.36
N ALA A 16 -16.33 -11.45 2.43
CA ALA A 16 -16.99 -10.79 1.31
C ALA A 16 -17.67 -11.80 0.35
N ALA A 17 -16.98 -12.91 0.03
CA ALA A 17 -17.54 -13.98 -0.79
C ALA A 17 -18.74 -14.66 -0.10
N PHE A 18 -18.61 -14.96 1.19
CA PHE A 18 -19.69 -15.53 1.99
C PHE A 18 -20.90 -14.59 2.04
N PHE A 19 -20.67 -13.29 2.27
CA PHE A 19 -21.70 -12.26 2.25
C PHE A 19 -22.44 -12.22 0.91
N ALA A 20 -21.72 -12.31 -0.21
CA ALA A 20 -22.30 -12.34 -1.55
C ALA A 20 -23.19 -13.56 -1.79
N LEU A 21 -22.76 -14.74 -1.33
CA LEU A 21 -23.53 -15.98 -1.45
C LEU A 21 -24.79 -15.97 -0.58
N GLN A 22 -24.72 -15.39 0.62
CA GLN A 22 -25.85 -15.31 1.54
C GLN A 22 -26.86 -14.21 1.15
N ASN A 23 -26.43 -13.19 0.39
CA ASN A 23 -27.26 -12.05 0.03
C ASN A 23 -27.29 -11.82 -1.49
N PRO A 24 -27.94 -12.72 -2.26
CA PRO A 24 -28.00 -12.62 -3.71
C PRO A 24 -28.98 -11.54 -4.21
N ALA A 25 -29.82 -10.98 -3.33
CA ALA A 25 -30.82 -10.01 -3.70
C ALA A 25 -30.21 -8.70 -4.25
N LEU A 26 -30.90 -8.11 -5.22
CA LEU A 26 -30.56 -6.79 -5.75
C LEU A 26 -31.14 -5.70 -4.85
N VAL A 27 -30.36 -4.65 -4.64
CA VAL A 27 -30.75 -3.47 -3.85
C VAL A 27 -30.56 -2.20 -4.67
N MET A 28 -31.37 -1.20 -4.35
CA MET A 28 -31.29 0.13 -4.92
C MET A 28 -30.34 0.99 -4.08
N GLY A 29 -29.18 1.34 -4.63
CA GLY A 29 -28.25 2.28 -4.03
C GLY A 29 -28.39 3.67 -4.67
N ASN A 30 -28.37 4.73 -3.88
CA ASN A 30 -28.32 6.10 -4.39
C ASN A 30 -26.95 6.71 -4.08
N PHE A 31 -26.15 6.94 -5.12
CA PHE A 31 -24.80 7.50 -5.01
C PHE A 31 -24.76 8.84 -5.70
N PHE A 32 -24.59 9.93 -4.94
CA PHE A 32 -24.52 11.30 -5.48
C PHE A 32 -25.71 11.66 -6.40
N GLY A 33 -26.91 11.14 -6.11
CA GLY A 33 -28.11 11.35 -6.92
C GLY A 33 -28.29 10.35 -8.07
N LEU A 34 -27.31 9.47 -8.30
CA LEU A 34 -27.42 8.37 -9.27
C LEU A 34 -27.96 7.11 -8.59
N ALA A 35 -29.17 6.72 -9.00
CA ALA A 35 -29.79 5.48 -8.60
C ALA A 35 -29.16 4.30 -9.37
N ILE A 36 -28.48 3.40 -8.67
CA ILE A 36 -27.86 2.19 -9.22
C ILE A 36 -28.50 0.97 -8.57
N GLN A 37 -29.09 0.08 -9.37
CA GLN A 37 -29.62 -1.19 -8.90
C GLN A 37 -28.58 -2.29 -9.14
N ALA A 38 -28.06 -2.87 -8.06
CA ALA A 38 -27.02 -3.89 -8.12
C ALA A 38 -27.11 -4.83 -6.91
N SER A 39 -26.36 -5.93 -6.91
CA SER A 39 -26.27 -6.79 -5.74
C SER A 39 -25.50 -6.11 -4.61
N LEU A 40 -25.82 -6.46 -3.36
CA LEU A 40 -25.09 -5.97 -2.19
C LEU A 40 -23.58 -6.25 -2.28
N ALA A 41 -23.21 -7.39 -2.89
CA ALA A 41 -21.82 -7.74 -3.15
C ALA A 41 -21.07 -6.67 -3.95
N VAL A 42 -21.70 -6.10 -4.99
CA VAL A 42 -21.08 -5.05 -5.82
C VAL A 42 -20.76 -3.82 -4.97
N PHE A 43 -21.69 -3.39 -4.12
CA PHE A 43 -21.47 -2.22 -3.26
C PHE A 43 -20.35 -2.45 -2.24
N VAL A 44 -20.30 -3.63 -1.63
CA VAL A 44 -19.21 -3.99 -0.69
C VAL A 44 -17.86 -4.03 -1.38
N LEU A 45 -17.77 -4.69 -2.55
CA LEU A 45 -16.53 -4.78 -3.31
C LEU A 45 -16.07 -3.40 -3.81
N ALA A 46 -17.00 -2.56 -4.26
CA ALA A 46 -16.68 -1.19 -4.66
C ALA A 46 -16.14 -0.37 -3.48
N GLY A 47 -16.76 -0.47 -2.30
CA GLY A 47 -16.27 0.20 -1.09
C GLY A 47 -14.86 -0.26 -0.69
N LEU A 48 -14.61 -1.57 -0.71
CA LEU A 48 -13.29 -2.13 -0.45
C LEU A 48 -12.25 -1.65 -1.46
N ALA A 49 -12.60 -1.63 -2.75
CA ALA A 49 -11.72 -1.16 -3.81
C ALA A 49 -11.34 0.32 -3.63
N VAL A 50 -12.32 1.17 -3.32
CA VAL A 50 -12.08 2.61 -3.04
C VAL A 50 -11.21 2.79 -1.80
N GLY A 51 -11.52 2.08 -0.70
CA GLY A 51 -10.71 2.12 0.52
C GLY A 51 -9.27 1.69 0.28
N PHE A 52 -9.05 0.62 -0.50
CA PHE A 52 -7.73 0.18 -0.92
C PHE A 52 -7.00 1.27 -1.74
N LEU A 53 -7.68 1.87 -2.72
CA LEU A 53 -7.11 2.93 -3.55
C LEU A 53 -6.66 4.13 -2.72
N ILE A 54 -7.50 4.57 -1.78
CA ILE A 54 -7.17 5.66 -0.84
C ILE A 54 -5.98 5.26 0.02
N GLY A 55 -5.96 4.04 0.58
CA GLY A 55 -4.85 3.55 1.38
C GLY A 55 -3.52 3.56 0.63
N VAL A 56 -3.51 3.07 -0.62
CA VAL A 56 -2.34 3.11 -1.49
C VAL A 56 -1.89 4.55 -1.75
N LEU A 57 -2.82 5.45 -2.06
CA LEU A 57 -2.53 6.84 -2.35
C LEU A 57 -1.92 7.56 -1.14
N VAL A 58 -2.40 7.27 0.06
CA VAL A 58 -1.86 7.82 1.33
C VAL A 58 -0.46 7.28 1.63
N MET A 59 -0.17 6.02 1.30
CA MET A 59 1.16 5.42 1.52
C MET A 59 2.22 5.90 0.52
N LEU A 60 1.80 6.31 -0.68
CA LEU A 60 2.67 6.70 -1.78
C LEU A 60 3.68 7.82 -1.44
N PRO A 61 3.30 8.98 -0.83
CA PRO A 61 4.27 10.04 -0.54
C PRO A 61 5.36 9.63 0.44
N GLY A 62 5.04 8.78 1.43
CA GLY A 62 6.02 8.27 2.39
C GLY A 62 7.07 7.38 1.72
N ARG A 63 6.63 6.52 0.78
CA ARG A 63 7.53 5.65 0.01
C ARG A 63 8.44 6.46 -0.93
N ILE A 64 7.91 7.48 -1.59
CA ILE A 64 8.70 8.37 -2.47
C ILE A 64 9.78 9.10 -1.68
N LYS A 65 9.41 9.77 -0.57
CA LYS A 65 10.37 10.52 0.27
C LYS A 65 11.48 9.62 0.80
N SER A 66 11.11 8.43 1.28
CA SER A 66 12.07 7.45 1.80
C SER A 66 13.03 6.96 0.71
N GLY A 67 12.54 6.71 -0.52
CA GLY A 67 13.38 6.30 -1.64
C GLY A 67 14.42 7.37 -2.02
N ILE A 68 14.01 8.63 -2.07
CA ILE A 68 14.91 9.75 -2.37
C ILE A 68 15.96 9.93 -1.27
N ALA A 69 15.54 9.91 0.01
CA ALA A 69 16.46 10.02 1.14
C ALA A 69 17.48 8.88 1.15
N ASN A 70 17.03 7.64 0.90
CA ASN A 70 17.91 6.48 0.88
C ASN A 70 18.96 6.54 -0.24
N SER A 71 18.58 7.05 -1.42
CA SER A 71 19.52 7.30 -2.53
C SER A 71 20.56 8.37 -2.15
N ARG A 72 20.14 9.46 -1.51
CA ARG A 72 21.06 10.50 -1.00
C ARG A 72 22.02 9.94 0.06
N HIS A 73 21.53 9.13 1.00
CA HIS A 73 22.37 8.49 2.00
C HIS A 73 23.39 7.54 1.38
N ARG A 74 23.00 6.69 0.42
CA ARG A 74 23.96 5.82 -0.30
C ARG A 74 25.05 6.61 -1.03
N LYS A 75 24.70 7.73 -1.68
CA LYS A 75 25.70 8.61 -2.33
C LYS A 75 26.67 9.22 -1.33
N LYS A 76 26.17 9.67 -0.18
CA LYS A 76 27.01 10.25 0.89
C LYS A 76 27.95 9.22 1.50
N ILE A 77 27.48 7.99 1.71
CA ILE A 77 28.30 6.87 2.20
C ILE A 77 29.43 6.59 1.20
N ALA A 78 29.13 6.45 -0.09
CA ALA A 78 30.15 6.23 -1.12
C ALA A 78 31.19 7.36 -1.20
N GLU A 79 30.76 8.62 -1.05
CA GLU A 79 31.67 9.77 -1.01
C GLU A 79 32.60 9.75 0.21
N LEU A 80 32.06 9.43 1.40
CA LEU A 80 32.82 9.36 2.65
C LEU A 80 33.81 8.19 2.66
N GLU A 81 33.41 7.02 2.15
CA GLU A 81 34.29 5.86 1.98
C GLU A 81 35.43 6.17 0.99
N GLY A 82 35.12 6.82 -0.14
CA GLY A 82 36.14 7.25 -1.10
C GLY A 82 37.15 8.24 -0.53
N LYS A 83 36.74 9.11 0.41
CA LYS A 83 37.64 10.07 1.11
C LYS A 83 38.37 9.46 2.31
N ALA A 84 37.96 8.31 2.83
CA ALA A 84 38.67 7.61 3.91
C ALA A 84 39.91 6.84 3.43
N VAL A 85 39.89 6.36 2.18
CA VAL A 85 41.03 5.67 1.53
C VAL A 85 42.30 6.54 1.43
N PRO A 86 42.26 7.83 1.04
CA PRO A 86 43.47 8.64 0.95
C PRO A 86 44.12 8.99 2.30
N ARG A 87 43.41 8.87 3.44
CA ARG A 87 43.99 9.21 4.76
C ARG A 87 44.78 8.07 5.41
N LYS A 88 44.49 6.80 5.08
CA LYS A 88 45.28 5.66 5.58
C LYS A 88 46.67 5.54 4.94
N ALA A 89 46.83 5.99 3.69
CA ALA A 89 48.12 5.99 3.01
C ALA A 89 49.11 7.05 3.54
N ALA A 90 48.60 8.13 4.15
CA ALA A 90 49.44 9.18 4.76
C ALA A 90 49.79 8.90 6.23
N ALA A 91 49.29 7.81 6.84
CA ALA A 91 49.58 7.42 8.22
C ALA A 91 50.54 6.21 8.30
N SER A 92 51.13 5.82 7.18
CA SER A 92 52.10 4.72 7.07
C SER A 92 53.43 5.18 6.43
N GLU A 93 53.75 6.48 6.56
CA GLU A 93 55.15 6.94 6.49
C GLU A 93 55.97 6.35 7.65
#